data_AF-A0A5K0XEU5-F1
#
_entry.id   AF-A0A5K0XEU5-F1
#
_cell.length_a   1.000
_cell.length_b   1.000
_cell.length_c   1.000
_cell.angle_alpha   90.00
_cell.angle_beta   90.00
_cell.angle_gamma   90.00
#
_symmetry.space_group_name_H-M   'P 1'
#
loop_
_entity.id
_entity.type
_entity.pdbx_description
1 polymer ?
#
loop_
_entity_poly.entity_id
_entity_poly.type
_entity_poly.pdbx_seq_one_letter_code
_entity_poly.pdbx_strand_id
1 'polypeptide(L)' 'FVVVEQVALKTLIVIHRTLREGDPTFREELLNYSQRGHILQLSNFKDDSSPL' A
#
# COMPACT_ATOMS: atom_id res chain seq x y z
N PHE A 1 -17.51 8.05 -3.15
CA PHE A 1 -16.39 8.97 -3.43
C PHE A 1 -15.39 8.88 -2.26
N VAL A 2 -15.81 8.98 -0.98
CA VAL A 2 -15.06 8.59 0.27
C VAL A 2 -14.39 7.19 0.32
N VAL A 3 -14.66 6.29 -0.64
CA VAL A 3 -14.24 4.87 -0.57
C VAL A 3 -12.82 4.65 -1.11
N VAL A 4 -12.29 5.51 -1.98
CA VAL A 4 -11.02 5.25 -2.69
C VAL A 4 -9.80 5.64 -1.84
N GLU A 5 -9.83 6.77 -1.12
CA GLU A 5 -8.78 7.17 -0.17
C GLU A 5 -8.67 6.20 0.99
N GLN A 6 -9.82 5.76 1.51
CA GLN A 6 -9.89 4.75 2.55
C GLN A 6 -9.22 3.45 2.12
N VAL A 7 -9.36 3.03 0.86
CA VAL A 7 -8.78 1.78 0.36
C VAL A 7 -7.26 1.88 0.23
N ALA A 8 -6.73 2.98 -0.31
CA ALA A 8 -5.27 3.16 -0.42
C ALA A 8 -4.60 3.16 0.97
N LEU A 9 -5.15 3.95 1.90
CA LEU A 9 -4.62 4.01 3.26
C LEU A 9 -4.79 2.69 4.01
N LYS A 10 -5.95 2.02 3.92
CA LYS A 10 -6.18 0.71 4.54
C LYS A 10 -5.25 -0.36 3.99
N THR A 11 -4.98 -0.33 2.69
CA THR A 11 -3.99 -1.23 2.08
C THR A 11 -2.61 -0.99 2.68
N LEU A 12 -2.21 0.27 2.86
CA LEU A 12 -0.94 0.61 3.50
C LEU A 12 -0.85 0.12 4.96
N ILE A 13 -1.94 0.26 5.71
CA ILE A 13 -2.06 -0.24 7.08
C ILE A 13 -1.94 -1.77 7.13
N VAL A 14 -2.58 -2.47 6.19
CA VAL A 14 -2.47 -3.93 6.07
C VAL A 14 -1.04 -4.33 5.73
N ILE A 15 -0.41 -3.70 4.73
CA ILE A 15 1.00 -3.98 4.37
C ILE A 15 1.91 -3.77 5.58
N HIS A 16 1.73 -2.67 6.32
CA HIS A 16 2.50 -2.40 7.53
C HIS A 16 2.32 -3.48 8.60
N ARG A 17 1.08 -3.87 8.90
CA ARG A 17 0.80 -4.91 9.90
C ARG A 17 1.38 -6.26 9.47
N THR A 18 1.24 -6.63 8.20
CA THR A 18 1.81 -7.87 7.65
C THR A 18 3.34 -7.87 7.71
N LEU A 19 4.00 -6.74 7.45
CA LEU A 19 5.46 -6.62 7.61
C LEU A 19 5.94 -6.73 9.06
N ARG A 20 5.10 -6.33 10.03
CA ARG A 20 5.44 -6.32 11.46
C ARG A 20 5.17 -7.67 12.15
N GLU A 21 4.04 -8.28 11.83
CA GLU A 21 3.47 -9.40 12.59
C GLU A 21 3.23 -10.64 11.72
N GLY A 22 3.36 -10.53 10.40
CA GLY A 22 3.13 -11.60 9.44
C GLY A 22 4.39 -12.43 9.14
N ASP A 23 4.27 -13.30 8.13
CA ASP A 23 5.36 -14.17 7.72
C ASP A 23 6.52 -13.37 7.07
N PRO A 24 7.78 -13.62 7.44
CA PRO A 24 8.93 -12.89 6.92
C PRO A 24 9.15 -13.06 5.41
N THR A 25 8.67 -14.14 4.79
CA THR A 25 8.76 -14.34 3.32
C THR A 25 8.01 -13.25 2.56
N PHE A 26 6.92 -12.72 3.12
CA PHE A 26 6.18 -11.61 2.51
C PHE A 26 7.07 -10.37 2.31
N ARG A 27 7.96 -10.09 3.28
CA ARG A 27 8.91 -8.97 3.17
C ARG A 27 9.91 -9.20 2.03
N GLU A 28 10.43 -10.42 1.90
CA GLU A 28 11.37 -10.75 0.84
C GLU A 28 10.72 -10.67 -0.55
N GLU A 29 9.51 -11.19 -0.69
CA GLU A 29 8.74 -11.07 -1.92
C GLU A 29 8.44 -9.60 -2.25
N LEU A 30 7.98 -8.82 -1.27
CA LEU A 30 7.71 -7.39 -1.46
C LEU A 30 8.97 -6.62 -1.87
N LEU A 31 10.14 -6.93 -1.29
CA LEU A 31 11.41 -6.34 -1.71
C LEU A 31 11.80 -6.74 -3.14
N ASN A 32 11.64 -8.03 -3.50
CA ASN A 32 11.90 -8.52 -4.85
C ASN A 32 11.00 -7.84 -5.89
N TYR A 33 9.72 -7.62 -5.57
CA TYR A 33 8.82 -6.84 -6.43
C TYR A 33 9.26 -5.38 -6.53
N SER A 34 9.79 -4.80 -5.45
CA SER A 34 10.23 -3.39 -5.42
C SER A 34 11.48 -3.13 -6.25
N GLN A 35 12.32 -4.14 -6.41
CA GLN A 35 13.52 -4.06 -7.24
C GLN A 35 13.18 -4.13 -8.73
N ARG A 36 12.03 -4.71 -9.09
CA ARG A 36 11.54 -4.82 -10.48
C ARG A 36 10.76 -3.60 -10.94
N GLY A 37 10.47 -2.66 -10.04
CA GLY A 37 9.76 -1.42 -10.32
C GLY A 37 9.16 -0.81 -9.06
N HIS A 38 8.57 0.40 -9.19
CA HIS A 38 7.89 1.01 -8.07
C HIS A 38 6.52 0.35 -7.83
N ILE A 39 6.37 -0.36 -6.72
CA ILE A 39 5.16 -1.13 -6.42
C ILE A 39 3.97 -0.23 -6.05
N LEU A 40 4.20 0.84 -5.29
CA LEU A 40 3.11 1.62 -4.68
C LEU A 40 2.94 3.05 -5.22
N GLN A 41 3.90 3.58 -6.02
CA GLN A 41 3.85 4.91 -6.68
C GLN A 41 3.12 6.02 -5.87
N LEU A 42 3.37 6.10 -4.55
CA LEU A 42 2.60 6.97 -3.65
C LEU A 42 3.01 8.44 -3.71
N SER A 43 4.19 8.73 -4.29
CA SER A 43 4.77 10.08 -4.30
C SER A 43 3.89 11.13 -4.98
N ASN A 44 3.07 10.72 -5.94
CA ASN A 44 2.10 11.57 -6.64
C ASN A 44 0.65 11.12 -6.42
N PHE A 45 0.41 10.25 -5.44
CA PHE A 45 -0.94 9.79 -5.15
C PHE A 45 -1.75 10.95 -4.58
N LYS A 46 -2.83 11.30 -5.27
CA LYS A 46 -3.83 12.27 -4.83
C LYS A 46 -5.19 11.64 -5.04
N ASP A 47 -5.99 11.58 -4.00
CA ASP A 47 -7.39 11.22 -4.17
C ASP A 47 -8.21 12.51 -4.26
N ASP A 48 -8.72 12.76 -5.45
CA ASP A 48 -9.60 13.88 -5.74
C ASP A 48 -11.07 13.52 -5.48
N SER A 49 -11.34 12.44 -4.74
CA SER A 49 -12.70 12.04 -4.39
C SER A 49 -13.29 12.92 -3.27
N SER A 50 -14.15 13.87 -3.63
CA SER A 50 -14.97 14.65 -2.70
C SER A 50 -15.73 13.79 -1.68
N PRO A 51 -15.96 14.30 -0.46
CA PRO A 51 -16.84 13.65 0.50
C PRO A 51 -18.29 13.84 0.07
N LEU A 52 -18.85 12.87 -0.67
CA LEU A 52 -20.30 12.66 -0.73
C LEU A 52 -20.69 11.68 0.36
#